data_AF-A3MSR8-F1
#
_entry.id   AF-A3MSR8-F1
#
_cell.length_a   1.000
_cell.length_b   1.000
_cell.length_c   1.000
_cell.angle_alpha   90.00
_cell.angle_beta   90.00
_cell.angle_gamma   90.00
#
_symmetry.space_group_name_H-M   'P 1'
#
loop_
_entity.id
_entity.type
_entity.pdbx_description
1 polymer ?
#
loop_
_entity_poly.entity_id
_entity_poly.type
_entity_poly.pdbx_seq_one_letter_code
_entity_poly.pdbx_strand_id
1 'polypeptide(L)'
;MRLGLIAGLIAVVVLALVVAYFATQTPPTTATTTPATTAPPTPSPTTTTPPTTTQTPTQTTTTPPKTTTTPPQTTTTPQPSACTTLVVLTRHPTDILDAARTLFLKSDVAKRYGVKDVVFRPVAAGQWRAIIQAGQADVAWGGGPTLFDSLYSDGLLLPLEGPEVKAAMAQIPKTIAGMPMMRVGSDGKVYWVAWAVSSFGITINKKVLGSYGLSEPKSWADLASFEYGRAAARGVPVTGLASLTQSTSNTRIAEIILQAYGWEEGWRIIVLTAANGKIYGGSEAVRDGVIAGEIGAGWTIDFYGYTAQLQNPDTKYVIPPDTSVNGDPIAVVKGTKCREAAEAFVAWVITGGQVIVFDPKINRMPVNPNAFNTPEGQRRPDLKQVYDYLLTLKTINFNDTLAISVENVVMYYFDAAVKDNQDVLQQAWWKLVNAYYSGKIDKATAEALARELTSPVTFTDPDTGQTVKLTLDYAMKINDKLGNPTYRDKIYSAWRDAARKQYQAVMQKIP
;
A
#
# COMPACT_ATOMS: atom_id res chain seq x y z
N MET A 1 -25.81 33.61 -37.44
CA MET A 1 -24.46 34.21 -37.59
C MET A 1 -24.07 35.23 -36.50
N ARG A 2 -24.94 35.63 -35.56
CA ARG A 2 -24.63 36.65 -34.54
C ARG A 2 -24.29 36.14 -33.11
N LEU A 3 -24.37 34.84 -32.84
CA LEU A 3 -23.96 34.27 -31.54
C LEU A 3 -22.46 33.95 -31.43
N GLY A 4 -21.80 33.57 -32.53
CA GLY A 4 -20.38 33.21 -32.53
C GLY A 4 -19.42 34.38 -32.30
N LEU A 5 -19.83 35.60 -32.68
CA LEU A 5 -19.03 36.82 -32.52
C LEU A 5 -18.96 37.30 -31.06
N ILE A 6 -20.00 37.05 -30.26
CA ILE A 6 -20.05 37.47 -28.85
C ILE A 6 -19.22 36.52 -27.98
N ALA A 7 -19.25 35.20 -28.26
CA ALA A 7 -18.42 34.23 -27.55
C ALA A 7 -16.92 34.42 -27.82
N GLY A 8 -16.54 34.78 -29.06
CA GLY A 8 -15.16 35.11 -29.41
C GLY A 8 -14.63 36.35 -28.68
N LEU A 9 -15.46 37.39 -28.53
CA LEU A 9 -15.06 38.62 -27.85
C LEU A 9 -14.84 38.40 -26.33
N ILE A 10 -15.68 37.58 -25.70
CA ILE A 10 -15.54 37.25 -24.26
C ILE A 10 -14.26 36.45 -24.02
N ALA A 11 -13.93 35.49 -24.89
CA ALA A 11 -12.70 34.70 -24.77
C ALA A 11 -11.43 35.57 -24.89
N VAL A 12 -11.42 36.55 -25.79
CA VAL A 12 -10.28 37.47 -25.97
C VAL A 12 -10.11 38.41 -24.77
N VAL A 13 -11.20 38.90 -24.18
CA VAL A 13 -11.15 39.76 -22.98
C VAL A 13 -10.65 38.97 -21.76
N VAL A 14 -11.09 37.72 -21.59
CA VAL A 14 -10.62 36.86 -20.48
C VAL A 14 -9.12 36.54 -20.65
N LEU A 15 -8.67 36.25 -21.87
CA LEU A 15 -7.24 35.98 -22.13
C LEU A 15 -6.38 37.22 -21.85
N ALA A 16 -6.84 38.42 -22.22
CA ALA A 16 -6.13 39.67 -21.97
C ALA A 16 -6.04 40.00 -20.46
N LEU A 17 -7.09 39.70 -19.68
CA LEU A 17 -7.09 39.89 -18.23
C LEU A 17 -6.15 38.91 -17.52
N VAL A 18 -6.07 37.66 -17.99
CA VAL A 18 -5.13 36.66 -17.45
C VAL A 18 -3.67 37.05 -17.74
N VAL A 19 -3.38 37.55 -18.95
CA VAL A 19 -2.04 38.03 -19.31
C VAL A 19 -1.65 39.26 -18.47
N ALA A 20 -2.57 40.19 -18.27
CA ALA A 20 -2.35 41.35 -17.40
C ALA A 20 -2.11 40.95 -15.93
N TYR A 21 -2.84 39.94 -15.43
CA TYR A 21 -2.64 39.41 -14.08
C TYR A 21 -1.23 38.84 -13.89
N PHE A 22 -0.72 38.06 -14.85
CA PHE A 22 0.64 37.51 -14.76
C PHE A 22 1.74 38.56 -14.97
N ALA A 23 1.46 39.66 -15.69
CA ALA A 23 2.41 40.77 -15.86
C ALA A 23 2.58 41.63 -14.60
N THR A 24 1.69 41.51 -13.60
CA THR A 24 1.75 42.28 -12.34
C THR A 24 2.39 41.52 -11.18
N GLN A 25 2.76 40.25 -11.35
CA GLN A 25 3.46 39.49 -10.33
C GLN A 25 4.97 39.76 -10.38
N THR A 26 5.51 40.32 -9.30
CA THR A 26 6.96 40.47 -9.12
C THR A 26 7.61 39.09 -8.97
N PRO A 27 8.78 38.84 -9.60
CA PRO A 27 9.47 37.57 -9.46
C PRO A 27 9.97 37.37 -8.01
N PRO A 28 10.00 36.13 -7.50
CA PRO A 28 10.56 35.85 -6.19
C PRO A 28 12.07 36.13 -6.17
N THR A 29 12.50 36.88 -5.16
CA THR A 29 13.87 37.29 -4.92
C THR A 29 14.75 36.08 -4.59
N THR A 30 15.76 35.80 -5.43
CA THR A 30 16.77 34.78 -5.18
C THR A 30 17.68 35.23 -4.03
N ALA A 31 17.63 34.55 -2.89
CA ALA A 31 18.57 34.76 -1.80
C ALA A 31 19.89 34.04 -2.12
N THR A 32 20.92 34.82 -2.46
CA THR A 32 22.30 34.37 -2.60
C THR A 32 22.88 34.08 -1.21
N THR A 33 23.16 32.82 -0.88
CA THR A 33 23.97 32.46 0.30
C THR A 33 25.43 32.31 -0.10
N THR A 34 26.27 33.21 0.41
CA THR A 34 27.74 33.16 0.33
C THR A 34 28.29 31.99 1.18
N PRO A 35 29.39 31.31 0.78
CA PRO A 35 29.98 30.22 1.57
C PRO A 35 30.73 30.78 2.79
N ALA A 36 30.46 30.21 3.97
CA ALA A 36 31.24 30.48 5.17
C ALA A 36 32.49 29.59 5.21
N THR A 37 33.63 30.25 5.38
CA THR A 37 34.98 29.72 5.50
C THR A 37 35.16 28.94 6.81
N THR A 38 35.61 27.69 6.73
CA THR A 38 36.02 26.87 7.88
C THR A 38 37.40 27.29 8.39
N ALA A 39 37.50 27.59 9.69
CA ALA A 39 38.76 27.74 10.43
C ALA A 39 39.01 26.49 11.32
N PRO A 40 40.28 26.18 11.67
CA PRO A 40 40.69 24.88 12.22
C PRO A 40 40.60 24.80 13.77
N PRO A 41 40.60 23.58 14.36
CA PRO A 41 40.38 23.40 15.79
C PRO A 41 41.66 23.62 16.61
N THR A 42 41.53 24.26 17.78
CA THR A 42 42.58 24.34 18.81
C THR A 42 42.10 23.59 20.08
N PRO A 43 42.97 22.85 20.79
CA PRO A 43 42.59 21.89 21.82
C PRO A 43 42.74 22.43 23.25
N SER A 44 42.13 21.73 24.23
CA SER A 44 42.56 21.50 25.65
C SER A 44 41.37 21.50 26.65
N PRO A 45 41.50 21.05 27.92
CA PRO A 45 42.52 20.17 28.52
C PRO A 45 41.95 19.01 29.39
N THR A 46 42.86 18.10 29.70
CA THR A 46 42.87 17.04 30.73
C THR A 46 42.83 17.60 32.18
N THR A 47 42.64 16.68 33.15
CA THR A 47 42.90 16.69 34.63
C THR A 47 41.61 16.66 35.49
N THR A 48 41.45 15.89 36.57
CA THR A 48 42.32 15.02 37.40
C THR A 48 41.44 14.24 38.40
N THR A 49 41.79 13.00 38.73
CA THR A 49 41.41 12.28 39.97
C THR A 49 42.25 12.81 41.15
N PRO A 50 41.80 12.81 42.43
CA PRO A 50 42.03 11.67 43.37
C PRO A 50 41.02 11.65 44.58
N PRO A 51 41.26 10.94 45.72
CA PRO A 51 41.59 9.53 45.91
C PRO A 51 40.66 8.80 46.92
N THR A 52 40.86 7.49 46.94
CA THR A 52 40.38 6.45 47.87
C THR A 52 40.66 6.73 49.35
N THR A 53 39.72 6.38 50.23
CA THR A 53 40.00 6.05 51.64
C THR A 53 39.29 4.77 52.07
N THR A 54 40.08 3.89 52.69
CA THR A 54 39.71 2.64 53.35
C THR A 54 39.43 2.91 54.82
N GLN A 55 38.31 2.42 55.38
CA GLN A 55 38.21 2.10 56.82
C GLN A 55 37.36 0.84 57.04
N THR A 56 37.85 0.00 57.95
CA THR A 56 37.36 -1.32 58.38
C THR A 56 36.36 -1.17 59.57
N PRO A 57 35.87 -2.23 60.24
CA PRO A 57 34.45 -2.45 60.52
C PRO A 57 34.05 -2.04 61.96
N THR A 58 32.75 -1.87 62.22
CA THR A 58 32.25 -1.79 63.60
C THR A 58 30.99 -2.63 63.73
N GLN A 59 31.09 -3.67 64.56
CA GLN A 59 29.98 -4.41 65.16
C GLN A 59 29.10 -3.46 65.96
N THR A 60 27.77 -3.56 65.91
CA THR A 60 26.98 -3.91 67.11
C THR A 60 25.51 -4.25 66.82
N THR A 61 25.07 -5.30 67.51
CA THR A 61 23.75 -5.60 68.10
C THR A 61 22.52 -5.89 67.23
N THR A 62 22.21 -7.19 67.17
CA THR A 62 20.87 -7.78 67.01
C THR A 62 19.93 -7.45 68.17
N THR A 63 18.68 -7.11 67.87
CA THR A 63 17.54 -7.05 68.83
C THR A 63 16.31 -7.69 68.12
N PRO A 64 15.41 -8.42 68.83
CA PRO A 64 14.46 -9.35 68.20
C PRO A 64 13.22 -8.65 67.59
N PRO A 65 12.46 -9.35 66.71
CA PRO A 65 11.40 -8.73 65.91
C PRO A 65 10.16 -8.42 66.73
N LYS A 66 9.64 -7.19 66.58
CA LYS A 66 8.35 -6.76 67.10
C LYS A 66 7.29 -6.93 66.01
N THR A 67 6.39 -7.88 66.21
CA THR A 67 5.23 -8.15 65.36
C THR A 67 4.35 -6.90 65.28
N THR A 68 4.30 -6.29 64.09
CA THR A 68 3.36 -5.20 63.80
C THR A 68 2.43 -5.69 62.70
N THR A 69 1.16 -5.84 63.05
CA THR A 69 0.06 -6.17 62.13
C THR A 69 -0.20 -5.01 61.19
N THR A 70 0.19 -5.17 59.92
CA THR A 70 -0.11 -4.23 58.82
C THR A 70 -1.59 -4.36 58.40
N PRO A 71 -2.36 -3.27 58.28
CA PRO A 71 -3.70 -3.32 57.68
C PRO A 71 -3.63 -3.69 56.19
N PRO A 72 -4.71 -4.20 55.57
CA PRO A 72 -4.70 -4.61 54.16
C PRO A 72 -4.32 -3.42 53.27
N GLN A 73 -3.23 -3.55 52.52
CA GLN A 73 -2.90 -2.65 51.42
C GLN A 73 -3.99 -2.79 50.35
N THR A 74 -4.87 -1.79 50.28
CA THR A 74 -5.70 -1.56 49.10
C THR A 74 -4.76 -1.46 47.91
N THR A 75 -4.83 -2.42 47.00
CA THR A 75 -4.07 -2.40 45.74
C THR A 75 -4.67 -1.31 44.86
N THR A 76 -4.27 -0.05 45.08
CA THR A 76 -4.50 1.02 44.10
C THR A 76 -3.65 0.69 42.88
N THR A 77 -4.30 0.15 41.84
CA THR A 77 -3.72 0.11 40.49
C THR A 77 -3.22 1.52 40.17
N PRO A 78 -1.94 1.71 39.80
CA PRO A 78 -1.44 3.03 39.43
C PRO A 78 -2.31 3.58 38.30
N GLN A 79 -2.87 4.76 38.52
CA GLN A 79 -3.68 5.45 37.53
C GLN A 79 -2.79 5.72 36.31
N PRO A 80 -3.22 5.38 35.08
CA PRO A 80 -2.40 5.56 33.90
C PRO A 80 -1.91 7.00 33.78
N SER A 81 -0.67 7.18 33.34
CA SER A 81 -0.15 8.54 33.05
C SER A 81 -1.08 9.22 32.04
N ALA A 82 -1.64 10.37 32.42
CA ALA A 82 -2.70 11.01 31.63
C ALA A 82 -2.13 11.55 30.31
N CYS A 83 -2.48 10.91 29.20
CA CYS A 83 -2.17 11.39 27.86
C CYS A 83 -3.39 12.12 27.30
N THR A 84 -3.36 13.46 27.29
CA THR A 84 -4.52 14.25 26.84
C THR A 84 -4.77 14.12 25.34
N THR A 85 -3.72 13.94 24.53
CA THR A 85 -3.83 13.87 23.08
C THR A 85 -2.90 12.79 22.53
N LEU A 86 -3.44 11.89 21.72
CA LEU A 86 -2.66 10.90 20.96
C LEU A 86 -2.37 11.42 19.54
N VAL A 87 -1.16 11.25 19.06
CA VAL A 87 -0.79 11.55 17.66
C VAL A 87 -0.61 10.26 16.88
N VAL A 88 -1.39 10.10 15.81
CA VAL A 88 -1.43 8.88 14.99
C VAL A 88 -0.94 9.19 13.57
N LEU A 89 0.17 8.59 13.17
CA LEU A 89 0.59 8.58 11.77
C LEU A 89 -0.28 7.62 10.99
N THR A 90 -0.81 8.07 9.85
CA THR A 90 -1.74 7.25 9.09
C THR A 90 -1.69 7.52 7.60
N ARG A 91 -2.21 6.57 6.83
CA ARG A 91 -2.49 6.71 5.39
C ARG A 91 -3.95 6.43 5.05
N HIS A 92 -4.81 6.32 6.08
CA HIS A 92 -6.23 6.08 5.87
C HIS A 92 -6.96 7.33 5.34
N PRO A 93 -8.01 7.14 4.53
CA PRO A 93 -8.91 8.22 4.13
C PRO A 93 -9.68 8.79 5.33
N THR A 94 -10.11 10.04 5.19
CA THR A 94 -10.81 10.81 6.22
C THR A 94 -12.03 10.09 6.80
N ASP A 95 -12.80 9.33 6.00
CA ASP A 95 -13.96 8.60 6.50
C ASP A 95 -13.61 7.63 7.64
N ILE A 96 -12.48 6.93 7.56
CA ILE A 96 -11.99 6.06 8.64
C ILE A 96 -11.56 6.89 9.85
N LEU A 97 -10.84 7.99 9.61
CA LEU A 97 -10.27 8.83 10.66
C LEU A 97 -11.37 9.50 11.48
N ASP A 98 -12.39 10.05 10.82
CA ASP A 98 -13.51 10.74 11.46
C ASP A 98 -14.38 9.75 12.27
N ALA A 99 -14.68 8.58 11.69
CA ALA A 99 -15.41 7.52 12.38
C ALA A 99 -14.64 7.02 13.61
N ALA A 100 -13.34 6.76 13.46
CA ALA A 100 -12.48 6.31 14.55
C ALA A 100 -12.36 7.36 15.66
N ARG A 101 -12.13 8.65 15.33
CA ARG A 101 -12.07 9.74 16.32
C ARG A 101 -13.37 9.81 17.11
N THR A 102 -14.49 9.83 16.40
CA THR A 102 -15.82 10.00 16.98
C THR A 102 -16.17 8.88 17.95
N LEU A 103 -15.92 7.63 17.57
CA LEU A 103 -16.25 6.48 18.42
C LEU A 103 -15.23 6.31 19.55
N PHE A 104 -13.94 6.52 19.30
CA PHE A 104 -12.92 6.37 20.33
C PHE A 104 -13.12 7.37 21.46
N LEU A 105 -13.32 8.66 21.15
CA LEU A 105 -13.47 9.70 22.19
C LEU A 105 -14.75 9.54 23.03
N LYS A 106 -15.75 8.81 22.53
CA LYS A 106 -16.96 8.45 23.30
C LYS A 106 -16.78 7.20 24.16
N SER A 107 -15.76 6.39 23.88
CA SER A 107 -15.52 5.12 24.55
C SER A 107 -15.06 5.30 26.00
N ASP A 108 -15.29 4.27 26.82
CA ASP A 108 -14.76 4.26 28.18
C ASP A 108 -13.23 4.09 28.21
N VAL A 109 -12.63 3.60 27.12
CA VAL A 109 -11.17 3.54 26.97
C VAL A 109 -10.58 4.96 26.97
N ALA A 110 -11.09 5.86 26.13
CA ALA A 110 -10.61 7.24 26.09
C ALA A 110 -10.77 7.94 27.44
N LYS A 111 -11.91 7.73 28.13
CA LYS A 111 -12.15 8.29 29.48
C LYS A 111 -11.16 7.74 30.52
N ARG A 112 -10.94 6.42 30.57
CA ARG A 112 -10.03 5.77 31.53
C ARG A 112 -8.59 6.26 31.40
N TYR A 113 -8.13 6.51 30.17
CA TYR A 113 -6.76 6.96 29.89
C TYR A 113 -6.62 8.49 29.76
N GLY A 114 -7.71 9.25 29.98
CA GLY A 114 -7.71 10.71 29.94
C GLY A 114 -7.49 11.30 28.55
N VAL A 115 -7.73 10.54 27.49
CA VAL A 115 -7.56 10.99 26.10
C VAL A 115 -8.74 11.86 25.70
N LYS A 116 -8.48 13.14 25.45
CA LYS A 116 -9.47 14.14 25.02
C LYS A 116 -9.46 14.36 23.52
N ASP A 117 -8.35 14.02 22.86
CA ASP A 117 -8.25 14.14 21.41
C ASP A 117 -7.32 13.10 20.78
N VAL A 118 -7.56 12.81 19.50
CA VAL A 118 -6.67 12.03 18.64
C VAL A 118 -6.36 12.88 17.41
N VAL A 119 -5.08 13.19 17.19
CA VAL A 119 -4.61 13.95 16.03
C VAL A 119 -4.06 12.97 15.00
N PHE A 120 -4.78 12.82 13.90
CA PHE A 120 -4.31 12.02 12.76
C PHE A 120 -3.40 12.87 11.86
N ARG A 121 -2.25 12.31 11.49
CA ARG A 121 -1.29 12.92 10.55
C ARG A 121 -1.25 12.07 9.27
N PRO A 122 -2.06 12.40 8.25
CA PRO A 122 -2.11 11.68 6.98
C PRO A 122 -0.89 12.04 6.11
N VAL A 123 0.25 11.41 6.37
CA VAL A 123 1.53 11.74 5.72
C VAL A 123 2.08 10.56 4.91
N ALA A 124 2.86 10.87 3.87
CA ALA A 124 3.46 9.85 3.01
C ALA A 124 4.44 8.97 3.81
N ALA A 125 4.55 7.68 3.44
CA ALA A 125 5.36 6.69 4.14
C ALA A 125 6.83 7.12 4.37
N GLY A 126 7.42 7.81 3.37
CA GLY A 126 8.80 8.32 3.46
C GLY A 126 9.03 9.33 4.59
N GLN A 127 7.98 9.97 5.12
CA GLN A 127 8.08 10.94 6.21
C GLN A 127 7.98 10.29 7.60
N TRP A 128 7.50 9.06 7.71
CA TRP A 128 7.16 8.44 9.00
C TRP A 128 8.38 8.28 9.91
N ARG A 129 9.52 7.83 9.37
CA ARG A 129 10.75 7.60 10.14
C ARG A 129 11.23 8.84 10.89
N ALA A 130 11.35 9.96 10.17
CA ALA A 130 11.81 11.22 10.75
C ALA A 130 10.86 11.71 11.85
N ILE A 131 9.55 11.54 11.66
CA ILE A 131 8.53 11.94 12.64
C ILE A 131 8.60 11.06 13.90
N ILE A 132 8.76 9.73 13.73
CA ILE A 132 8.91 8.79 14.86
C ILE A 132 10.19 9.08 15.64
N GLN A 133 11.32 9.26 14.95
CA GLN A 133 12.61 9.56 15.58
C GLN A 133 12.60 10.90 16.34
N ALA A 134 11.84 11.88 15.85
CA ALA A 134 11.63 13.14 16.54
C ALA A 134 10.67 13.05 17.75
N GLY A 135 10.11 11.88 18.05
CA GLY A 135 9.16 11.68 19.16
C GLY A 135 7.84 12.43 18.98
N GLN A 136 7.42 12.63 17.72
CA GLN A 136 6.23 13.42 17.36
C GLN A 136 4.99 12.55 17.02
N ALA A 137 5.02 11.28 17.39
CA ALA A 137 3.94 10.33 17.14
C ALA A 137 3.87 9.28 18.27
N ASP A 138 2.66 8.74 18.49
CA ASP A 138 2.39 7.71 19.48
C ASP A 138 2.02 6.37 18.83
N VAL A 139 1.26 6.43 17.73
CA VAL A 139 0.74 5.27 17.02
C VAL A 139 0.99 5.43 15.53
N ALA A 140 1.24 4.30 14.87
CA ALA A 140 1.25 4.16 13.42
C ALA A 140 0.05 3.28 13.01
N TRP A 141 -0.76 3.72 12.05
CA TRP A 141 -1.97 2.99 11.64
C TRP A 141 -2.23 3.10 10.14
N GLY A 142 -2.20 1.96 9.45
CA GLY A 142 -2.49 1.85 8.03
C GLY A 142 -1.27 2.12 7.14
N GLY A 143 -1.16 1.38 6.05
CA GLY A 143 -0.03 1.50 5.10
C GLY A 143 0.59 0.16 4.70
N GLY A 144 0.01 -0.94 5.16
CA GLY A 144 0.39 -2.31 4.80
C GLY A 144 1.57 -2.87 5.61
N PRO A 145 1.71 -4.22 5.67
CA PRO A 145 2.76 -4.90 6.43
C PRO A 145 4.18 -4.46 6.06
N THR A 146 4.46 -4.28 4.77
CA THR A 146 5.78 -3.86 4.27
C THR A 146 6.33 -2.61 4.95
N LEU A 147 5.52 -1.54 5.07
CA LEU A 147 5.94 -0.32 5.76
C LEU A 147 6.25 -0.62 7.23
N PHE A 148 5.38 -1.39 7.89
CA PHE A 148 5.50 -1.67 9.33
C PHE A 148 6.64 -2.63 9.65
N ASP A 149 6.91 -3.60 8.78
CA ASP A 149 8.04 -4.51 8.90
C ASP A 149 9.36 -3.76 8.70
N SER A 150 9.39 -2.81 7.77
CA SER A 150 10.52 -1.91 7.59
C SER A 150 10.76 -1.04 8.84
N LEU A 151 9.70 -0.51 9.47
CA LEU A 151 9.80 0.22 10.74
C LEU A 151 10.22 -0.69 11.91
N TYR A 152 9.76 -1.94 11.93
CA TYR A 152 10.18 -2.94 12.92
C TYR A 152 11.67 -3.25 12.80
N SER A 153 12.15 -3.52 11.58
CA SER A 153 13.57 -3.76 11.29
C SER A 153 14.46 -2.58 11.70
N ASP A 154 13.97 -1.35 11.55
CA ASP A 154 14.68 -0.14 11.98
C ASP A 154 14.59 0.12 13.50
N GLY A 155 13.90 -0.75 14.26
CA GLY A 155 13.71 -0.60 15.69
C GLY A 155 12.85 0.61 16.07
N LEU A 156 11.91 0.99 15.21
CA LEU A 156 11.02 2.14 15.37
C LEU A 156 9.63 1.78 15.91
N LEU A 157 9.32 0.49 16.06
CA LEU A 157 8.10 0.01 16.71
C LEU A 157 8.41 -0.49 18.12
N LEU A 158 7.47 -0.32 19.04
CA LEU A 158 7.56 -0.91 20.37
C LEU A 158 6.71 -2.19 20.45
N PRO A 159 7.13 -3.21 21.24
CA PRO A 159 6.33 -4.42 21.40
C PRO A 159 5.02 -4.11 22.14
N LEU A 160 3.91 -4.74 21.79
CA LEU A 160 2.59 -4.57 22.42
C LEU A 160 2.49 -5.48 23.66
N GLU A 161 2.66 -4.91 24.85
CA GLU A 161 2.87 -5.68 26.08
C GLU A 161 1.82 -5.47 27.17
N GLY A 162 1.03 -4.38 27.10
CA GLY A 162 -0.02 -4.09 28.07
C GLY A 162 -1.09 -5.18 28.15
N PRO A 163 -1.72 -5.37 29.33
CA PRO A 163 -2.71 -6.43 29.54
C PRO A 163 -3.95 -6.27 28.64
N GLU A 164 -4.42 -5.03 28.44
CA GLU A 164 -5.59 -4.74 27.59
C GLU A 164 -5.32 -5.06 26.12
N VAL A 165 -4.16 -4.65 25.58
CA VAL A 165 -3.79 -4.98 24.18
C VAL A 165 -3.50 -6.46 23.99
N LYS A 166 -2.92 -7.15 24.97
CA LYS A 166 -2.76 -8.63 24.93
C LYS A 166 -4.11 -9.34 24.89
N ALA A 167 -5.06 -8.93 25.72
CA ALA A 167 -6.42 -9.50 25.72
C ALA A 167 -7.15 -9.23 24.40
N ALA A 168 -6.97 -8.04 23.82
CA ALA A 168 -7.51 -7.70 22.51
C ALA A 168 -6.90 -8.56 21.39
N MET A 169 -5.57 -8.70 21.36
CA MET A 169 -4.87 -9.54 20.36
C MET A 169 -5.27 -11.01 20.43
N ALA A 170 -5.61 -11.54 21.62
CA ALA A 170 -6.06 -12.92 21.76
C ALA A 170 -7.37 -13.23 21.00
N GLN A 171 -8.14 -12.21 20.62
CA GLN A 171 -9.36 -12.35 19.82
C GLN A 171 -9.09 -12.39 18.31
N ILE A 172 -7.87 -12.08 17.89
CA ILE A 172 -7.50 -11.97 16.48
C ILE A 172 -6.93 -13.30 15.99
N PRO A 173 -7.41 -13.85 14.87
CA PRO A 173 -6.79 -15.01 14.25
C PRO A 173 -5.31 -14.76 13.96
N LYS A 174 -4.44 -15.71 14.31
CA LYS A 174 -3.00 -15.57 14.05
C LYS A 174 -2.68 -15.45 12.57
N THR A 175 -3.42 -16.19 11.74
CA THR A 175 -3.33 -16.18 10.29
C THR A 175 -4.70 -16.12 9.65
N ILE A 176 -4.79 -15.49 8.49
CA ILE A 176 -5.94 -15.54 7.59
C ILE A 176 -5.38 -15.82 6.18
N ALA A 177 -5.97 -16.79 5.50
CA ALA A 177 -5.47 -17.32 4.22
C ALA A 177 -3.97 -17.74 4.22
N GLY A 178 -3.42 -18.10 5.38
CA GLY A 178 -1.99 -18.44 5.53
C GLY A 178 -1.07 -17.25 5.79
N MET A 179 -1.58 -16.02 5.74
CA MET A 179 -0.80 -14.80 5.98
C MET A 179 -0.91 -14.34 7.44
N PRO A 180 0.19 -13.89 8.07
CA PRO A 180 0.19 -13.49 9.47
C PRO A 180 -0.58 -12.19 9.68
N MET A 181 -1.44 -12.16 10.71
CA MET A 181 -2.17 -10.94 11.12
C MET A 181 -1.40 -10.12 12.17
N MET A 182 -0.19 -10.54 12.51
CA MET A 182 0.67 -9.89 13.50
C MET A 182 2.14 -10.10 13.12
N ARG A 183 2.99 -9.12 13.44
CA ARG A 183 4.45 -9.31 13.42
C ARG A 183 4.93 -9.72 14.79
N VAL A 184 5.39 -10.97 14.87
CA VAL A 184 6.10 -11.50 16.04
C VAL A 184 7.60 -11.36 15.80
N GLY A 185 8.30 -10.70 16.72
CA GLY A 185 9.74 -10.55 16.70
C GLY A 185 10.47 -11.82 17.14
N SER A 186 11.79 -11.85 16.99
CA SER A 186 12.63 -12.96 17.45
C SER A 186 12.62 -13.14 18.97
N ASP A 187 12.23 -12.08 19.70
CA ASP A 187 11.99 -12.07 21.14
C ASP A 187 10.61 -12.65 21.54
N GLY A 188 9.81 -13.11 20.57
CA GLY A 188 8.47 -13.64 20.79
C GLY A 188 7.41 -12.57 21.07
N LYS A 189 7.73 -11.27 20.96
CA LYS A 189 6.79 -10.18 21.21
C LYS A 189 6.10 -9.72 19.93
N VAL A 190 4.89 -9.22 20.05
CA VAL A 190 4.13 -8.66 18.91
C VAL A 190 4.47 -7.18 18.74
N TYR A 191 4.84 -6.73 17.55
CA TYR A 191 5.22 -5.33 17.27
C TYR A 191 4.17 -4.55 16.49
N TRP A 192 3.37 -5.26 15.70
CA TRP A 192 2.15 -4.71 15.10
C TRP A 192 1.10 -5.82 14.99
N VAL A 193 -0.16 -5.40 14.99
CA VAL A 193 -1.33 -6.27 14.80
C VAL A 193 -2.21 -5.68 13.70
N ALA A 194 -2.82 -6.51 12.89
CA ALA A 194 -3.75 -6.09 11.86
C ALA A 194 -5.00 -5.48 12.50
N TRP A 195 -5.54 -4.45 11.87
CA TRP A 195 -6.85 -3.85 12.16
C TRP A 195 -7.92 -4.32 11.17
N ALA A 196 -7.58 -4.44 9.89
CA ALA A 196 -8.48 -4.93 8.87
C ALA A 196 -7.78 -5.98 8.02
N VAL A 197 -8.57 -6.83 7.37
CA VAL A 197 -8.07 -7.77 6.36
C VAL A 197 -8.30 -7.12 5.00
N SER A 198 -7.31 -7.20 4.11
CA SER A 198 -7.51 -6.86 2.70
C SER A 198 -7.11 -8.03 1.83
N SER A 199 -8.01 -8.41 0.92
CA SER A 199 -7.67 -9.26 -0.22
C SER A 199 -7.47 -8.42 -1.47
N PHE A 200 -6.70 -8.96 -2.42
CA PHE A 200 -6.46 -8.35 -3.72
C PHE A 200 -7.12 -9.17 -4.81
N GLY A 201 -7.79 -8.52 -5.75
CA GLY A 201 -8.61 -9.23 -6.70
C GLY A 201 -9.10 -8.39 -7.87
N ILE A 202 -10.19 -8.85 -8.45
CA ILE A 202 -10.74 -8.36 -9.70
C ILE A 202 -12.18 -7.92 -9.44
N THR A 203 -12.46 -6.63 -9.57
CA THR A 203 -13.85 -6.17 -9.64
C THR A 203 -14.29 -6.28 -11.09
N ILE A 204 -15.39 -6.96 -11.34
CA ILE A 204 -15.95 -7.16 -12.67
C ILE A 204 -17.28 -6.46 -12.81
N ASN A 205 -17.64 -6.13 -14.05
CA ASN A 205 -18.98 -5.75 -14.45
C ASN A 205 -19.53 -6.84 -15.38
N LYS A 206 -20.45 -7.65 -14.85
CA LYS A 206 -21.00 -8.84 -15.50
C LYS A 206 -21.74 -8.50 -16.79
N LYS A 207 -22.43 -7.37 -16.82
CA LYS A 207 -23.15 -6.89 -18.00
C LYS A 207 -22.19 -6.54 -19.13
N VAL A 208 -21.11 -5.82 -18.80
CA VAL A 208 -20.06 -5.49 -19.78
C VAL A 208 -19.41 -6.77 -20.32
N LEU A 209 -18.94 -7.67 -19.44
CA LEU A 209 -18.33 -8.94 -19.89
C LEU A 209 -19.29 -9.77 -20.76
N GLY A 210 -20.56 -9.89 -20.35
CA GLY A 210 -21.58 -10.61 -21.11
C GLY A 210 -21.85 -9.99 -22.49
N SER A 211 -21.84 -8.65 -22.61
CA SER A 211 -22.05 -7.96 -23.89
C SER A 211 -20.95 -8.25 -24.93
N TYR A 212 -19.76 -8.65 -24.46
CA TYR A 212 -18.62 -9.04 -25.31
C TYR A 212 -18.43 -10.56 -25.40
N GLY A 213 -19.33 -11.35 -24.80
CA GLY A 213 -19.25 -12.80 -24.77
C GLY A 213 -18.02 -13.31 -24.01
N LEU A 214 -17.56 -12.58 -23.01
CA LEU A 214 -16.43 -12.94 -22.16
C LEU A 214 -16.87 -13.70 -20.92
N SER A 215 -16.10 -14.72 -20.55
CA SER A 215 -16.26 -15.41 -19.27
C SER A 215 -15.81 -14.52 -18.09
N GLU A 216 -16.44 -14.69 -16.93
CA GLU A 216 -15.96 -14.09 -15.67
C GLU A 216 -14.53 -14.60 -15.40
N PRO A 217 -13.54 -13.72 -15.17
CA PRO A 217 -12.17 -14.11 -14.87
C PRO A 217 -12.12 -14.73 -13.47
N LYS A 218 -11.33 -15.78 -13.30
CA LYS A 218 -11.14 -16.50 -12.03
C LYS A 218 -9.70 -16.39 -11.51
N SER A 219 -8.77 -16.04 -12.38
CA SER A 219 -7.35 -15.90 -12.11
C SER A 219 -6.81 -14.59 -12.71
N TRP A 220 -5.61 -14.18 -12.30
CA TRP A 220 -4.91 -13.07 -12.95
C TRP A 220 -4.62 -13.35 -14.43
N ALA A 221 -4.31 -14.60 -14.78
CA ALA A 221 -4.00 -15.01 -16.15
C ALA A 221 -5.20 -14.88 -17.11
N ASP A 222 -6.44 -14.98 -16.63
CA ASP A 222 -7.64 -14.84 -17.47
C ASP A 222 -7.73 -13.43 -18.10
N LEU A 223 -7.32 -12.40 -17.35
CA LEU A 223 -7.27 -11.01 -17.84
C LEU A 223 -6.25 -10.82 -18.96
N ALA A 224 -5.24 -11.68 -19.03
CA ALA A 224 -4.17 -11.69 -20.03
C ALA A 224 -4.43 -12.68 -21.19
N SER A 225 -5.65 -13.22 -21.28
CA SER A 225 -5.99 -14.23 -22.29
C SER A 225 -6.15 -13.64 -23.70
N PHE A 226 -6.00 -14.51 -24.70
CA PHE A 226 -6.35 -14.19 -26.09
C PHE A 226 -7.83 -13.86 -26.26
N GLU A 227 -8.72 -14.43 -25.45
CA GLU A 227 -10.16 -14.14 -25.49
C GLU A 227 -10.44 -12.69 -25.11
N TYR A 228 -9.83 -12.20 -24.02
CA TYR A 228 -9.87 -10.79 -23.63
C TYR A 228 -9.19 -9.91 -24.68
N GLY A 229 -8.06 -10.36 -25.24
CA GLY A 229 -7.39 -9.68 -26.35
C GLY A 229 -8.26 -9.53 -27.60
N ARG A 230 -9.11 -10.52 -27.89
CA ARG A 230 -10.02 -10.48 -29.04
C ARG A 230 -11.12 -9.45 -28.83
N ALA A 231 -11.63 -9.33 -27.61
CA ALA A 231 -12.58 -8.28 -27.29
C ALA A 231 -11.92 -6.90 -27.35
N ALA A 232 -10.70 -6.76 -26.81
CA ALA A 232 -9.92 -5.52 -26.87
C ALA A 232 -9.64 -5.04 -28.31
N ALA A 233 -9.25 -5.96 -29.19
CA ALA A 233 -8.99 -5.67 -30.61
C ALA A 233 -10.23 -5.18 -31.39
N ARG A 234 -11.45 -5.32 -30.83
CA ARG A 234 -12.70 -4.79 -31.40
C ARG A 234 -13.01 -3.37 -30.91
N GLY A 235 -12.07 -2.70 -30.24
CA GLY A 235 -12.17 -1.31 -29.80
C GLY A 235 -12.77 -1.13 -28.40
N VAL A 236 -12.73 -2.18 -27.57
CA VAL A 236 -13.40 -2.19 -26.27
C VAL A 236 -12.36 -2.45 -25.17
N PRO A 237 -12.09 -1.50 -24.26
CA PRO A 237 -11.25 -1.78 -23.11
C PRO A 237 -12.00 -2.72 -22.16
N VAL A 238 -11.57 -3.98 -22.06
CA VAL A 238 -12.26 -4.98 -21.22
C VAL A 238 -11.57 -5.18 -19.88
N THR A 239 -10.30 -4.81 -19.77
CA THR A 239 -9.55 -4.81 -18.51
C THR A 239 -9.22 -3.39 -18.02
N GLY A 240 -8.80 -3.28 -16.75
CA GLY A 240 -8.26 -2.05 -16.20
C GLY A 240 -7.33 -2.28 -15.03
N LEU A 241 -6.30 -1.45 -14.93
CA LEU A 241 -5.39 -1.39 -13.79
C LEU A 241 -4.91 0.05 -13.62
N ALA A 242 -4.27 0.36 -12.51
CA ALA A 242 -3.71 1.69 -12.24
C ALA A 242 -2.20 1.72 -12.54
N SER A 243 -1.69 2.92 -12.83
CA SER A 243 -0.25 3.20 -12.80
C SER A 243 0.31 2.83 -11.44
N LEU A 244 1.35 1.98 -11.42
CA LEU A 244 1.88 1.41 -10.18
C LEU A 244 2.53 2.48 -9.29
N THR A 245 3.19 3.48 -9.88
CA THR A 245 3.76 4.62 -9.13
C THR A 245 2.69 5.48 -8.43
N GLN A 246 1.42 5.33 -8.79
CA GLN A 246 0.30 6.13 -8.28
C GLN A 246 -0.70 5.30 -7.45
N SER A 247 -0.48 3.98 -7.30
CA SER A 247 -1.45 3.09 -6.65
C SER A 247 -0.78 1.94 -5.90
N THR A 248 -0.66 2.06 -4.58
CA THR A 248 -0.05 1.04 -3.72
C THR A 248 -0.74 -0.32 -3.81
N SER A 249 -2.07 -0.36 -3.97
CA SER A 249 -2.81 -1.61 -4.12
C SER A 249 -2.55 -2.30 -5.45
N ASN A 250 -2.37 -1.54 -6.54
CA ASN A 250 -2.03 -2.13 -7.84
C ASN A 250 -0.56 -2.55 -7.90
N THR A 251 0.36 -1.83 -7.25
CA THR A 251 1.74 -2.29 -7.04
C THR A 251 1.75 -3.63 -6.32
N ARG A 252 0.98 -3.78 -5.23
CA ARG A 252 0.83 -5.06 -4.54
C ARG A 252 0.24 -6.15 -5.42
N ILE A 253 -0.76 -5.85 -6.26
CA ILE A 253 -1.31 -6.83 -7.22
C ILE A 253 -0.22 -7.27 -8.22
N ALA A 254 0.57 -6.34 -8.75
CA ALA A 254 1.68 -6.67 -9.65
C ALA A 254 2.72 -7.57 -8.96
N GLU A 255 3.09 -7.27 -7.71
CA GLU A 255 3.98 -8.12 -6.91
C GLU A 255 3.40 -9.52 -6.67
N ILE A 256 2.10 -9.61 -6.37
CA ILE A 256 1.39 -10.89 -6.20
C ILE A 256 1.49 -11.70 -7.48
N ILE A 257 1.21 -11.09 -8.64
CA ILE A 257 1.30 -11.76 -9.95
C ILE A 257 2.74 -12.21 -10.24
N LEU A 258 3.75 -11.37 -9.99
CA LEU A 258 5.15 -11.72 -10.21
C LEU A 258 5.62 -12.88 -9.32
N GLN A 259 5.13 -12.97 -8.08
CA GLN A 259 5.48 -14.06 -7.17
C GLN A 259 4.67 -15.34 -7.45
N ALA A 260 3.40 -15.21 -7.85
CA ALA A 260 2.53 -16.33 -8.17
C ALA A 260 2.95 -17.06 -9.45
N TYR A 261 3.38 -16.33 -10.47
CA TYR A 261 3.68 -16.87 -11.80
C TYR A 261 5.19 -16.90 -12.11
N GLY A 262 6.02 -16.29 -11.27
CA GLY A 262 7.43 -16.05 -11.56
C GLY A 262 7.63 -14.81 -12.44
N TRP A 263 8.88 -14.34 -12.51
CA TRP A 263 9.21 -13.03 -13.11
C TRP A 263 8.76 -12.88 -14.57
N GLU A 264 9.11 -13.83 -15.43
CA GLU A 264 8.82 -13.76 -16.88
C GLU A 264 7.31 -13.88 -17.18
N GLU A 265 6.65 -14.90 -16.62
CA GLU A 265 5.22 -15.13 -16.86
C GLU A 265 4.35 -14.09 -16.15
N GLY A 266 4.76 -13.63 -14.97
CA GLY A 266 4.09 -12.54 -14.26
C GLY A 266 4.11 -11.24 -15.08
N TRP A 267 5.26 -10.85 -15.63
CA TRP A 267 5.32 -9.70 -16.55
C TRP A 267 4.47 -9.89 -17.79
N ARG A 268 4.41 -11.11 -18.35
CA ARG A 268 3.47 -11.41 -19.45
C ARG A 268 2.02 -11.11 -19.06
N ILE A 269 1.58 -11.55 -17.88
CA ILE A 269 0.21 -11.31 -17.40
C ILE A 269 -0.06 -9.82 -17.19
N ILE A 270 0.86 -9.10 -16.55
CA ILE A 270 0.74 -7.67 -16.29
C ILE A 270 0.65 -6.88 -17.60
N VAL A 271 1.58 -7.13 -18.54
CA VAL A 271 1.66 -6.43 -19.84
C VAL A 271 0.42 -6.68 -20.67
N LEU A 272 -0.06 -7.93 -20.77
CA LEU A 272 -1.26 -8.23 -21.56
C LEU A 272 -2.55 -7.76 -20.89
N THR A 273 -2.59 -7.73 -19.55
CA THR A 273 -3.72 -7.08 -18.85
C THR A 273 -3.79 -5.60 -19.23
N ALA A 274 -2.67 -4.89 -19.30
CA ALA A 274 -2.64 -3.52 -19.79
C ALA A 274 -3.00 -3.40 -21.29
N ALA A 275 -2.50 -4.33 -22.12
CA ALA A 275 -2.80 -4.36 -23.56
C ALA A 275 -4.29 -4.65 -23.87
N ASN A 276 -5.00 -5.32 -22.96
CA ASN A 276 -6.43 -5.63 -23.08
C ASN A 276 -7.36 -4.49 -22.62
N GLY A 277 -6.82 -3.36 -22.16
CA GLY A 277 -7.62 -2.39 -21.42
C GLY A 277 -7.02 -1.02 -21.23
N LYS A 278 -7.32 -0.40 -20.07
CA LYS A 278 -6.92 0.96 -19.72
C LYS A 278 -6.02 1.01 -18.49
N ILE A 279 -5.06 1.94 -18.51
CA ILE A 279 -4.22 2.28 -17.36
C ILE A 279 -4.74 3.58 -16.75
N TYR A 280 -5.25 3.50 -15.52
CA TYR A 280 -5.81 4.64 -14.79
C TYR A 280 -4.77 5.30 -13.89
N GLY A 281 -5.04 6.53 -13.44
CA GLY A 281 -4.17 7.26 -12.51
C GLY A 281 -4.22 6.77 -11.06
N GLY A 282 -5.15 5.87 -10.71
CA GLY A 282 -5.31 5.38 -9.35
C GLY A 282 -6.32 4.24 -9.27
N SER A 283 -6.27 3.46 -8.19
CA SER A 283 -7.15 2.30 -8.00
C SER A 283 -8.63 2.67 -7.82
N GLU A 284 -8.93 3.87 -7.33
CA GLU A 284 -10.29 4.41 -7.28
C GLU A 284 -10.89 4.58 -8.68
N ALA A 285 -10.12 5.14 -9.61
CA ALA A 285 -10.57 5.32 -10.98
C ALA A 285 -10.76 3.98 -11.71
N VAL A 286 -9.97 2.94 -11.37
CA VAL A 286 -10.22 1.57 -11.88
C VAL A 286 -11.57 1.06 -11.39
N ARG A 287 -11.85 1.18 -10.08
CA ARG A 287 -13.16 0.81 -9.50
C ARG A 287 -14.30 1.55 -10.21
N ASP A 288 -14.17 2.86 -10.35
CA ASP A 288 -15.21 3.71 -10.95
C ASP A 288 -15.45 3.35 -12.42
N GLY A 289 -14.40 3.02 -13.17
CA GLY A 289 -14.51 2.51 -14.53
C GLY A 289 -15.30 1.20 -14.61
N VAL A 290 -15.13 0.28 -13.65
CA VAL A 290 -15.95 -0.95 -13.58
C VAL A 290 -17.40 -0.64 -13.22
N ILE A 291 -17.63 0.23 -12.23
CA ILE A 291 -18.98 0.65 -11.81
C ILE A 291 -19.74 1.30 -12.97
N ALA A 292 -19.10 2.22 -13.68
CA ALA A 292 -19.67 2.93 -14.83
C ALA A 292 -19.85 2.04 -16.07
N GLY A 293 -19.28 0.84 -16.07
CA GLY A 293 -19.28 -0.06 -17.22
C GLY A 293 -18.36 0.41 -18.35
N GLU A 294 -17.38 1.26 -18.06
CA GLU A 294 -16.32 1.65 -18.98
C GLU A 294 -15.39 0.48 -19.31
N ILE A 295 -15.18 -0.42 -18.33
CA ILE A 295 -14.38 -1.64 -18.45
C ILE A 295 -15.11 -2.83 -17.84
N GLY A 296 -14.76 -4.04 -18.29
CA GLY A 296 -15.40 -5.28 -17.84
C GLY A 296 -14.78 -5.88 -16.58
N ALA A 297 -13.48 -5.72 -16.37
CA ALA A 297 -12.74 -6.29 -15.23
C ALA A 297 -11.58 -5.36 -14.82
N GLY A 298 -11.41 -5.10 -13.53
CA GLY A 298 -10.40 -4.18 -13.03
C GLY A 298 -9.65 -4.70 -11.81
N TRP A 299 -8.34 -4.45 -11.76
CA TRP A 299 -7.52 -4.70 -10.57
C TRP A 299 -7.95 -3.80 -9.42
N THR A 300 -8.40 -4.43 -8.34
CA THR A 300 -8.93 -3.71 -7.19
C THR A 300 -8.57 -4.43 -5.90
N ILE A 301 -8.58 -3.66 -4.82
CA ILE A 301 -8.59 -4.19 -3.46
C ILE A 301 -10.04 -4.41 -3.03
N ASP A 302 -10.25 -5.32 -2.10
CA ASP A 302 -11.56 -5.83 -1.76
C ASP A 302 -12.63 -4.81 -1.39
N PHE A 303 -12.32 -3.82 -0.55
CA PHE A 303 -13.27 -2.78 -0.17
C PHE A 303 -13.74 -1.94 -1.36
N TYR A 304 -12.94 -1.79 -2.41
CA TYR A 304 -13.42 -1.20 -3.67
C TYR A 304 -14.36 -2.12 -4.42
N GLY A 305 -14.09 -3.42 -4.44
CA GLY A 305 -15.00 -4.39 -5.02
C GLY A 305 -16.32 -4.50 -4.27
N TYR A 306 -16.30 -4.56 -2.94
CA TYR A 306 -17.50 -4.54 -2.11
C TYR A 306 -18.29 -3.24 -2.31
N THR A 307 -17.60 -2.09 -2.43
CA THR A 307 -18.25 -0.80 -2.69
C THR A 307 -18.88 -0.77 -4.08
N ALA A 308 -18.20 -1.31 -5.09
CA ALA A 308 -18.78 -1.44 -6.42
C ALA A 308 -20.08 -2.27 -6.39
N GLN A 309 -20.08 -3.41 -5.68
CA GLN A 309 -21.26 -4.26 -5.54
C GLN A 309 -22.45 -3.53 -4.89
N LEU A 310 -22.19 -2.63 -3.94
CA LEU A 310 -23.23 -1.80 -3.32
C LEU A 310 -23.76 -0.72 -4.28
N GLN A 311 -22.91 -0.16 -5.15
CA GLN A 311 -23.28 0.93 -6.04
C GLN A 311 -23.89 0.46 -7.37
N ASN A 312 -23.46 -0.69 -7.88
CA ASN A 312 -23.95 -1.28 -9.11
C ASN A 312 -24.11 -2.80 -8.96
N PRO A 313 -25.35 -3.35 -9.00
CA PRO A 313 -25.62 -4.78 -8.83
C PRO A 313 -25.08 -5.66 -9.97
N ASP A 314 -24.71 -5.08 -11.12
CA ASP A 314 -24.03 -5.81 -12.19
C ASP A 314 -22.56 -6.07 -11.86
N THR A 315 -22.02 -5.48 -10.79
CA THR A 315 -20.63 -5.67 -10.40
C THR A 315 -20.45 -6.78 -9.37
N LYS A 316 -19.25 -7.36 -9.37
CA LYS A 316 -18.86 -8.44 -8.46
C LYS A 316 -17.38 -8.38 -8.17
N TYR A 317 -16.99 -8.61 -6.93
CA TYR A 317 -15.60 -8.80 -6.56
C TYR A 317 -15.23 -10.29 -6.65
N VAL A 318 -14.16 -10.58 -7.38
CA VAL A 318 -13.59 -11.91 -7.54
C VAL A 318 -12.22 -11.95 -6.87
N ILE A 319 -12.02 -12.96 -6.03
CA ILE A 319 -10.75 -13.22 -5.33
C ILE A 319 -10.05 -14.38 -6.04
N PRO A 320 -8.98 -14.12 -6.81
CA PRO A 320 -8.20 -15.17 -7.46
C PRO A 320 -7.58 -16.14 -6.44
N PRO A 321 -7.51 -17.45 -6.70
CA PRO A 321 -6.91 -18.43 -5.77
C PRO A 321 -5.39 -18.21 -5.60
N ASP A 322 -4.76 -17.64 -6.61
CA ASP A 322 -3.35 -17.25 -6.73
C ASP A 322 -3.09 -15.81 -6.25
N THR A 323 -3.99 -15.25 -5.45
CA THR A 323 -3.81 -13.95 -4.79
C THR A 323 -3.00 -14.07 -3.49
N SER A 324 -2.88 -12.96 -2.75
CA SER A 324 -2.48 -12.89 -1.34
C SER A 324 -3.49 -12.08 -0.53
N VAL A 325 -3.47 -12.25 0.78
CA VAL A 325 -4.21 -11.45 1.76
C VAL A 325 -3.22 -10.74 2.65
N ASN A 326 -3.51 -9.53 3.09
CA ASN A 326 -2.72 -8.88 4.12
C ASN A 326 -3.59 -8.31 5.25
N GLY A 327 -2.98 -8.20 6.42
CA GLY A 327 -3.52 -7.44 7.53
C GLY A 327 -3.06 -5.99 7.44
N ASP A 328 -3.98 -5.03 7.43
CA ASP A 328 -3.62 -3.61 7.47
C ASP A 328 -3.23 -3.23 8.92
N PRO A 329 -1.97 -2.90 9.19
CA PRO A 329 -1.42 -2.96 10.54
C PRO A 329 -1.67 -1.68 11.36
N ILE A 330 -1.65 -1.86 12.68
CA ILE A 330 -1.56 -0.81 13.69
C ILE A 330 -0.47 -1.16 14.72
N ALA A 331 0.29 -0.17 15.18
CA ALA A 331 1.42 -0.33 16.08
C ALA A 331 1.64 0.89 16.98
N VAL A 332 2.30 0.67 18.12
CA VAL A 332 2.84 1.77 18.94
C VAL A 332 4.26 2.07 18.49
N VAL A 333 4.58 3.34 18.28
CA VAL A 333 5.90 3.75 17.78
C VAL A 333 6.86 4.10 18.90
N LYS A 334 8.16 3.97 18.62
CA LYS A 334 9.24 4.36 19.53
C LYS A 334 9.19 5.85 19.84
N GLY A 335 9.55 6.22 21.06
CA GLY A 335 9.60 7.62 21.50
C GLY A 335 8.26 8.20 21.97
N THR A 336 7.16 7.43 21.92
CA THR A 336 5.89 7.84 22.53
C THR A 336 6.06 8.14 24.02
N LYS A 337 5.43 9.23 24.47
CA LYS A 337 5.30 9.58 25.89
C LYS A 337 3.98 9.10 26.49
N CYS A 338 3.13 8.50 25.66
CA CYS A 338 1.75 8.12 25.97
C CYS A 338 1.54 6.61 25.87
N ARG A 339 2.54 5.81 26.26
CA ARG A 339 2.60 4.38 25.96
C ARG A 339 1.33 3.61 26.34
N GLU A 340 0.85 3.77 27.57
CA GLU A 340 -0.32 3.03 28.05
C GLU A 340 -1.59 3.42 27.28
N ALA A 341 -1.79 4.71 27.01
CA ALA A 341 -2.91 5.21 26.24
C ALA A 341 -2.83 4.80 24.75
N ALA A 342 -1.63 4.75 24.18
CA ALA A 342 -1.38 4.31 22.80
C ALA A 342 -1.70 2.81 22.63
N GLU A 343 -1.28 1.95 23.56
CA GLU A 343 -1.66 0.54 23.55
C GLU A 343 -3.16 0.34 23.77
N ALA A 344 -3.79 1.12 24.64
CA ALA A 344 -5.23 1.08 24.84
C ALA A 344 -6.00 1.51 23.57
N PHE A 345 -5.51 2.51 22.84
CA PHE A 345 -6.05 2.88 21.54
C PHE A 345 -5.91 1.75 20.52
N VAL A 346 -4.75 1.09 20.44
CA VAL A 346 -4.54 -0.10 19.58
C VAL A 346 -5.54 -1.22 19.95
N ALA A 347 -5.67 -1.53 21.24
CA ALA A 347 -6.60 -2.53 21.75
C ALA A 347 -8.05 -2.22 21.35
N TRP A 348 -8.46 -0.95 21.49
CA TRP A 348 -9.78 -0.48 21.09
C TRP A 348 -9.99 -0.61 19.58
N VAL A 349 -9.05 -0.17 18.74
CA VAL A 349 -9.13 -0.22 17.27
C VAL A 349 -9.39 -1.66 16.78
N ILE A 350 -8.72 -2.65 17.36
CA ILE A 350 -8.87 -4.07 16.96
C ILE A 350 -10.03 -4.81 17.67
N THR A 351 -10.78 -4.13 18.54
CA THR A 351 -11.95 -4.69 19.24
C THR A 351 -13.19 -3.81 19.02
N GLY A 352 -13.57 -2.97 19.99
CA GLY A 352 -14.77 -2.13 19.93
C GLY A 352 -14.78 -1.18 18.73
N GLY A 353 -13.62 -0.73 18.26
CA GLY A 353 -13.46 0.10 17.08
C GLY A 353 -13.70 -0.64 15.76
N GLN A 354 -13.75 -1.98 15.73
CA GLN A 354 -13.95 -2.76 14.50
C GLN A 354 -15.28 -2.44 13.81
N VAL A 355 -16.30 -1.98 14.54
CA VAL A 355 -17.61 -1.65 13.95
C VAL A 355 -17.53 -0.65 12.81
N ILE A 356 -16.49 0.20 12.76
CA ILE A 356 -16.30 1.18 11.68
C ILE A 356 -16.14 0.52 10.31
N VAL A 357 -15.61 -0.71 10.23
CA VAL A 357 -15.38 -1.36 8.93
C VAL A 357 -16.68 -1.66 8.18
N PHE A 358 -17.79 -1.78 8.90
CA PHE A 358 -19.10 -2.10 8.34
C PHE A 358 -19.83 -0.88 7.76
N ASP A 359 -19.37 0.34 8.06
CA ASP A 359 -19.91 1.55 7.43
C ASP A 359 -19.82 1.41 5.90
N PRO A 360 -20.92 1.54 5.14
CA PRO A 360 -20.90 1.42 3.69
C PRO A 360 -19.90 2.33 2.97
N LYS A 361 -19.48 3.45 3.57
CA LYS A 361 -18.43 4.34 3.03
C LYS A 361 -17.02 3.79 3.24
N ILE A 362 -16.81 2.97 4.26
CA ILE A 362 -15.50 2.36 4.61
C ILE A 362 -15.41 0.96 4.01
N ASN A 363 -16.41 0.13 4.30
CA ASN A 363 -16.69 -1.16 3.69
C ASN A 363 -15.50 -2.13 3.64
N ARG A 364 -14.83 -2.30 4.78
CA ARG A 364 -13.65 -3.17 4.93
C ARG A 364 -13.98 -4.48 5.64
N MET A 365 -13.08 -5.45 5.52
CA MET A 365 -13.18 -6.72 6.24
C MET A 365 -12.58 -6.58 7.65
N PRO A 366 -13.32 -6.88 8.73
CA PRO A 366 -12.76 -6.89 10.08
C PRO A 366 -11.69 -7.97 10.20
N VAL A 367 -10.66 -7.71 10.99
CA VAL A 367 -9.70 -8.74 11.40
C VAL A 367 -10.22 -9.56 12.57
N ASN A 368 -11.00 -8.93 13.46
CA ASN A 368 -11.59 -9.57 14.61
C ASN A 368 -12.97 -10.16 14.22
N PRO A 369 -13.14 -11.50 14.21
CA PRO A 369 -14.41 -12.10 13.83
C PRO A 369 -15.56 -11.71 14.76
N ASN A 370 -15.27 -11.34 16.02
CA ASN A 370 -16.30 -10.90 16.96
C ASN A 370 -17.00 -9.61 16.53
N ALA A 371 -16.42 -8.84 15.62
CA ALA A 371 -17.08 -7.68 15.02
C ALA A 371 -18.41 -8.07 14.36
N PHE A 372 -18.51 -9.26 13.78
CA PHE A 372 -19.76 -9.76 13.18
C PHE A 372 -20.88 -10.04 14.20
N ASN A 373 -20.56 -10.12 15.49
CA ASN A 373 -21.56 -10.31 16.55
C ASN A 373 -22.22 -8.99 16.99
N THR A 374 -21.72 -7.84 16.52
CA THR A 374 -22.29 -6.52 16.80
C THR A 374 -23.54 -6.26 15.95
N PRO A 375 -24.43 -5.33 16.35
CA PRO A 375 -25.59 -4.95 15.54
C PRO A 375 -25.23 -4.50 14.11
N GLU A 376 -24.11 -3.80 13.95
CA GLU A 376 -23.57 -3.38 12.65
C GLU A 376 -23.11 -4.57 11.82
N GLY A 377 -22.38 -5.50 12.44
CA GLY A 377 -21.88 -6.71 11.79
C GLY A 377 -22.97 -7.68 11.37
N GLN A 378 -24.02 -7.85 12.19
CA GLN A 378 -25.18 -8.69 11.86
C GLN A 378 -25.96 -8.19 10.64
N ARG A 379 -25.84 -6.90 10.30
CA ARG A 379 -26.44 -6.31 9.09
C ARG A 379 -25.58 -6.51 7.83
N ARG A 380 -24.41 -7.15 7.93
CA ARG A 380 -23.46 -7.40 6.83
C ARG A 380 -23.22 -8.89 6.58
N PRO A 381 -24.27 -9.70 6.31
CA PRO A 381 -24.10 -11.11 5.98
C PRO A 381 -23.27 -11.32 4.70
N ASP A 382 -23.29 -10.32 3.80
CA ASP A 382 -22.45 -10.27 2.60
C ASP A 382 -20.95 -10.29 2.93
N LEU A 383 -20.49 -9.46 3.87
CA LEU A 383 -19.10 -9.46 4.31
C LEU A 383 -18.78 -10.70 5.15
N LYS A 384 -19.72 -11.19 5.96
CA LYS A 384 -19.52 -12.41 6.74
C LYS A 384 -19.24 -13.62 5.84
N GLN A 385 -19.97 -13.76 4.75
CA GLN A 385 -19.75 -14.82 3.77
C GLN A 385 -18.35 -14.74 3.16
N VAL A 386 -17.89 -13.52 2.83
CA VAL A 386 -16.53 -13.34 2.29
C VAL A 386 -15.48 -13.62 3.36
N TYR A 387 -15.68 -13.20 4.61
CA TYR A 387 -14.78 -13.53 5.72
C TYR A 387 -14.60 -15.04 5.87
N ASP A 388 -15.71 -15.78 5.89
CA ASP A 388 -15.68 -17.25 6.00
C ASP A 388 -14.93 -17.89 4.83
N TYR A 389 -15.12 -17.35 3.61
CA TYR A 389 -14.37 -17.79 2.44
C TYR A 389 -12.86 -17.52 2.59
N LEU A 390 -12.46 -16.34 3.08
CA LEU A 390 -11.04 -16.00 3.32
C LEU A 390 -10.37 -16.95 4.33
N LEU A 391 -11.11 -17.50 5.30
CA LEU A 391 -10.58 -18.50 6.23
C LEU A 391 -10.26 -19.85 5.54
N THR A 392 -10.93 -20.15 4.43
CA THR A 392 -10.72 -21.37 3.65
C THR A 392 -9.70 -21.21 2.52
N LEU A 393 -9.43 -19.96 2.14
CA LEU A 393 -8.56 -19.64 1.01
C LEU A 393 -7.12 -20.05 1.31
N LYS A 394 -6.47 -20.68 0.33
CA LYS A 394 -5.02 -20.91 0.35
C LYS A 394 -4.41 -20.00 -0.70
N THR A 395 -3.81 -18.90 -0.24
CA THR A 395 -3.12 -17.96 -1.11
C THR A 395 -1.68 -18.37 -1.37
N ILE A 396 -0.99 -17.64 -2.25
CA ILE A 396 0.46 -17.77 -2.38
C ILE A 396 1.15 -17.45 -1.06
N ASN A 397 2.32 -18.05 -0.83
CA ASN A 397 3.20 -17.67 0.27
C ASN A 397 3.96 -16.40 -0.13
N PHE A 398 3.29 -15.25 0.01
CA PHE A 398 3.84 -13.97 -0.42
C PHE A 398 5.06 -13.59 0.42
N ASN A 399 6.15 -13.22 -0.25
CA ASN A 399 7.40 -12.81 0.36
C ASN A 399 7.52 -11.28 0.31
N ASP A 400 7.22 -10.61 1.43
CA ASP A 400 7.33 -9.15 1.55
C ASP A 400 8.77 -8.65 1.36
N THR A 401 9.78 -9.41 1.80
CA THR A 401 11.20 -9.04 1.60
C THR A 401 11.55 -9.01 0.11
N LEU A 402 11.07 -9.99 -0.66
CA LEU A 402 11.25 -10.02 -2.11
C LEU A 402 10.48 -8.90 -2.80
N ALA A 403 9.27 -8.58 -2.35
CA ALA A 403 8.51 -7.45 -2.89
C ALA A 403 9.26 -6.13 -2.71
N ILE A 404 9.74 -5.85 -1.50
CA ILE A 404 10.54 -4.66 -1.17
C ILE A 404 11.80 -4.57 -2.03
N SER A 405 12.50 -5.70 -2.23
CA SER A 405 13.77 -5.71 -2.97
C SER A 405 13.63 -5.38 -4.46
N VAL A 406 12.41 -5.31 -5.01
CA VAL A 406 12.15 -4.97 -6.42
C VAL A 406 11.10 -3.87 -6.62
N GLU A 407 10.51 -3.34 -5.55
CA GLU A 407 9.34 -2.44 -5.60
C GLU A 407 9.54 -1.24 -6.55
N ASN A 408 10.66 -0.52 -6.42
CA ASN A 408 10.95 0.63 -7.29
C ASN A 408 11.10 0.18 -8.75
N VAL A 409 11.81 -0.92 -8.99
CA VAL A 409 11.97 -1.44 -10.37
C VAL A 409 10.62 -1.81 -10.95
N VAL A 410 9.77 -2.54 -10.22
CA VAL A 410 8.43 -2.93 -10.70
C VAL A 410 7.60 -1.69 -11.05
N MET A 411 7.56 -0.68 -10.16
CA MET A 411 6.79 0.54 -10.39
C MET A 411 7.27 1.32 -11.63
N TYR A 412 8.57 1.63 -11.69
CA TYR A 412 9.12 2.48 -12.75
C TYR A 412 9.29 1.74 -14.07
N TYR A 413 9.55 0.43 -14.05
CA TYR A 413 9.57 -0.38 -15.26
C TYR A 413 8.18 -0.50 -15.87
N PHE A 414 7.13 -0.71 -15.07
CA PHE A 414 5.76 -0.71 -15.58
C PHE A 414 5.43 0.61 -16.28
N ASP A 415 5.71 1.74 -15.64
CA ASP A 415 5.43 3.04 -16.25
C ASP A 415 6.23 3.25 -17.56
N ALA A 416 7.53 2.95 -17.55
CA ALA A 416 8.40 3.11 -18.71
C ALA A 416 8.05 2.16 -19.87
N ALA A 417 7.98 0.86 -19.58
CA ALA A 417 7.85 -0.18 -20.60
C ALA A 417 6.41 -0.39 -21.05
N VAL A 418 5.43 -0.20 -20.16
CA VAL A 418 4.02 -0.53 -20.44
C VAL A 418 3.19 0.73 -20.64
N LYS A 419 3.15 1.64 -19.66
CA LYS A 419 2.28 2.83 -19.71
C LYS A 419 2.68 3.80 -20.82
N ASP A 420 3.94 4.21 -20.87
CA ASP A 420 4.45 5.16 -21.88
C ASP A 420 4.50 4.57 -23.30
N ASN A 421 4.33 3.25 -23.42
CA ASN A 421 4.31 2.53 -24.69
C ASN A 421 2.96 1.85 -24.94
N GLN A 422 1.91 2.21 -24.21
CA GLN A 422 0.62 1.50 -24.25
C GLN A 422 0.06 1.45 -25.68
N ASP A 423 0.11 2.55 -26.42
CA ASP A 423 -0.41 2.62 -27.79
C ASP A 423 0.26 1.62 -28.73
N VAL A 424 1.60 1.52 -28.70
CA VAL A 424 2.35 0.62 -29.58
C VAL A 424 2.25 -0.84 -29.12
N LEU A 425 2.17 -1.07 -27.80
CA LEU A 425 1.90 -2.37 -27.21
C LEU A 425 0.53 -2.89 -27.68
N GLN A 426 -0.51 -2.07 -27.58
CA GLN A 426 -1.87 -2.41 -27.99
C GLN A 426 -1.95 -2.69 -29.49
N GLN A 427 -1.31 -1.86 -30.32
CA GLN A 427 -1.24 -2.10 -31.77
C GLN A 427 -0.60 -3.47 -32.09
N ALA A 428 0.55 -3.78 -31.48
CA ALA A 428 1.22 -5.05 -31.68
C ALA A 428 0.37 -6.24 -31.20
N TRP A 429 -0.23 -6.12 -30.02
CA TRP A 429 -1.06 -7.15 -29.44
C TRP A 429 -2.34 -7.40 -30.23
N TRP A 430 -3.07 -6.37 -30.62
CA TRP A 430 -4.28 -6.52 -31.43
C TRP A 430 -3.99 -7.08 -32.81
N LYS A 431 -2.87 -6.68 -33.45
CA LYS A 431 -2.41 -7.28 -34.70
C LYS A 431 -2.18 -8.78 -34.52
N LEU A 432 -1.52 -9.18 -33.43
CA LEU A 432 -1.22 -10.58 -33.10
C LEU A 432 -2.51 -11.38 -32.92
N VAL A 433 -3.40 -10.90 -32.06
CA VAL A 433 -4.67 -11.58 -31.74
C VAL A 433 -5.55 -11.69 -32.99
N ASN A 434 -5.61 -10.64 -33.82
CA ASN A 434 -6.35 -10.68 -35.08
C ASN A 434 -5.75 -11.69 -36.07
N ALA A 435 -4.43 -11.79 -36.18
CA ALA A 435 -3.78 -12.79 -37.02
C ALA A 435 -4.11 -14.23 -36.55
N TYR A 436 -4.13 -14.46 -35.23
CA TYR A 436 -4.51 -15.75 -34.66
C TYR A 436 -5.98 -16.11 -34.95
N TYR A 437 -6.93 -15.23 -34.60
CA TYR A 437 -8.36 -15.52 -34.77
C TYR A 437 -8.83 -15.50 -36.23
N SER A 438 -8.06 -14.92 -37.15
CA SER A 438 -8.31 -15.03 -38.61
C SER A 438 -7.66 -16.25 -39.25
N GLY A 439 -6.90 -17.06 -38.48
CA GLY A 439 -6.23 -18.27 -38.97
C GLY A 439 -4.96 -18.02 -39.78
N LYS A 440 -4.40 -16.80 -39.76
CA LYS A 440 -3.12 -16.50 -40.43
C LYS A 440 -1.91 -17.10 -39.71
N ILE A 441 -2.02 -17.29 -38.40
CA ILE A 441 -1.02 -17.96 -37.56
C ILE A 441 -1.72 -18.99 -36.67
N ASP A 442 -1.02 -20.07 -36.36
CA ASP A 442 -1.51 -21.06 -35.41
C ASP A 442 -1.35 -20.62 -33.95
N LYS A 443 -1.92 -21.40 -33.03
CA LYS A 443 -1.88 -21.10 -31.59
C LYS A 443 -0.45 -21.09 -31.04
N ALA A 444 0.40 -22.01 -31.48
CA ALA A 444 1.78 -22.11 -31.00
C ALA A 444 2.59 -20.87 -31.39
N THR A 445 2.42 -20.40 -32.63
CA THR A 445 3.06 -19.18 -33.13
C THR A 445 2.53 -17.95 -32.40
N ALA A 446 1.22 -17.87 -32.18
CA ALA A 446 0.60 -16.79 -31.43
C ALA A 446 1.13 -16.72 -29.99
N GLU A 447 1.24 -17.85 -29.30
CA GLU A 447 1.82 -17.92 -27.95
C GLU A 447 3.31 -17.54 -27.92
N ALA A 448 4.10 -18.00 -28.90
CA ALA A 448 5.52 -17.65 -29.00
C ALA A 448 5.71 -16.15 -29.22
N LEU A 449 4.95 -15.55 -30.14
CA LEU A 449 4.98 -14.11 -30.39
C LEU A 449 4.47 -13.32 -29.18
N ALA A 450 3.47 -13.83 -28.45
CA ALA A 450 2.97 -13.19 -27.23
C ALA A 450 4.05 -13.19 -26.14
N ARG A 451 4.77 -14.30 -25.95
CA ARG A 451 5.91 -14.38 -25.01
C ARG A 451 7.04 -13.44 -25.41
N GLU A 452 7.35 -13.35 -26.70
CA GLU A 452 8.38 -12.42 -27.19
C GLU A 452 7.94 -10.96 -26.99
N LEU A 453 6.68 -10.64 -27.30
CA LEU A 453 6.11 -9.30 -27.14
C LEU A 453 6.26 -8.81 -25.69
N THR A 454 5.98 -9.69 -24.72
CA THR A 454 5.83 -9.30 -23.32
C THR A 454 7.03 -9.63 -22.44
N SER A 455 8.09 -10.24 -23.00
CA SER A 455 9.32 -10.55 -22.24
C SER A 455 9.86 -9.26 -21.61
N PRO A 456 10.36 -9.31 -20.36
CA PRO A 456 11.19 -8.24 -19.84
C PRO A 456 12.32 -7.90 -20.83
N VAL A 457 12.54 -6.61 -21.02
CA VAL A 457 13.37 -6.10 -22.12
C VAL A 457 14.85 -6.36 -21.90
N THR A 458 15.55 -6.49 -23.02
CA THR A 458 17.01 -6.34 -23.07
C THR A 458 17.33 -4.88 -23.42
N PHE A 459 18.17 -4.23 -22.64
CA PHE A 459 18.48 -2.80 -22.76
C PHE A 459 19.94 -2.51 -22.44
N THR A 460 20.41 -1.31 -22.77
CA THR A 460 21.76 -0.84 -22.39
C THR A 460 21.71 -0.23 -21.00
N ASP A 461 22.41 -0.83 -20.04
CA ASP A 461 22.53 -0.31 -18.68
C ASP A 461 23.21 1.07 -18.70
N PRO A 462 22.58 2.13 -18.18
CA PRO A 462 23.11 3.48 -18.29
C PRO A 462 24.37 3.74 -17.44
N ASP A 463 24.67 2.89 -16.46
CA ASP A 463 25.88 3.01 -15.64
C ASP A 463 27.06 2.28 -16.30
N THR A 464 26.81 1.09 -16.85
CA THR A 464 27.89 0.21 -17.33
C THR A 464 28.09 0.24 -18.84
N GLY A 465 27.10 0.74 -19.60
CA GLY A 465 27.07 0.67 -21.06
C GLY A 465 26.88 -0.74 -21.61
N GLN A 466 26.69 -1.76 -20.76
CA GLN A 466 26.52 -3.14 -21.17
C GLN A 466 25.08 -3.44 -21.56
N THR A 467 24.90 -4.36 -22.51
CA THR A 467 23.57 -4.88 -22.84
C THR A 467 23.18 -5.93 -21.80
N VAL A 468 22.06 -5.72 -21.12
CA VAL A 468 21.56 -6.57 -20.02
C VAL A 468 20.07 -6.86 -20.20
N LYS A 469 19.60 -8.00 -19.69
CA LYS A 469 18.16 -8.32 -19.61
C LYS A 469 17.63 -7.93 -18.24
N LEU A 470 16.41 -7.40 -18.17
CA LEU A 470 15.72 -7.15 -16.90
C LEU A 470 15.25 -8.46 -16.24
N THR A 471 16.17 -9.16 -15.59
CA THR A 471 15.88 -10.35 -14.76
C THR A 471 15.49 -9.94 -13.33
N LEU A 472 14.95 -10.88 -12.55
CA LEU A 472 14.69 -10.66 -11.13
C LEU A 472 15.96 -10.26 -10.37
N ASP A 473 17.06 -10.98 -10.57
CA ASP A 473 18.35 -10.69 -9.92
C ASP A 473 18.87 -9.29 -10.27
N TYR A 474 18.72 -8.89 -11.54
CA TYR A 474 19.11 -7.56 -11.97
C TYR A 474 18.22 -6.50 -11.32
N ALA A 475 16.90 -6.72 -11.27
CA ALA A 475 15.96 -5.82 -10.61
C ALA A 475 16.33 -5.62 -9.13
N MET A 476 16.61 -6.70 -8.41
CA MET A 476 17.04 -6.63 -7.01
C MET A 476 18.35 -5.84 -6.85
N LYS A 477 19.31 -6.03 -7.75
CA LYS A 477 20.61 -5.35 -7.72
C LYS A 477 20.49 -3.82 -7.85
N ILE A 478 19.51 -3.32 -8.59
CA ILE A 478 19.41 -1.89 -8.91
C ILE A 478 18.33 -1.15 -8.11
N ASN A 479 17.45 -1.86 -7.40
CA ASN A 479 16.24 -1.29 -6.80
C ASN A 479 16.49 -0.05 -5.95
N ASP A 480 17.51 -0.08 -5.10
CA ASP A 480 17.86 1.05 -4.22
C ASP A 480 18.42 2.25 -5.00
N LYS A 481 19.05 2.02 -6.16
CA LYS A 481 19.57 3.10 -7.01
C LYS A 481 18.46 3.96 -7.60
N LEU A 482 17.24 3.45 -7.75
CA LEU A 482 16.10 4.22 -8.26
C LEU A 482 15.64 5.31 -7.27
N GLY A 483 16.13 5.31 -6.03
CA GLY A 483 16.01 6.44 -5.12
C GLY A 483 16.77 7.69 -5.59
N ASN A 484 17.77 7.53 -6.46
CA ASN A 484 18.47 8.65 -7.10
C ASN A 484 17.72 9.11 -8.36
N PRO A 485 17.21 10.36 -8.42
CA PRO A 485 16.44 10.83 -9.57
C PRO A 485 17.19 10.77 -10.90
N THR A 486 18.47 11.14 -10.92
CA THR A 486 19.29 11.13 -12.13
C THR A 486 19.48 9.72 -12.70
N TYR A 487 19.76 8.74 -11.84
CA TYR A 487 19.87 7.34 -12.27
C TYR A 487 18.52 6.82 -12.75
N ARG A 488 17.46 7.07 -11.98
CA ARG A 488 16.09 6.67 -12.29
C ARG A 488 15.67 7.18 -13.68
N ASP A 489 15.90 8.45 -13.99
CA ASP A 489 15.47 9.03 -15.27
C ASP A 489 16.21 8.42 -16.48
N LYS A 490 17.50 8.09 -16.30
CA LYS A 490 18.32 7.41 -17.33
C LYS A 490 17.82 5.99 -17.57
N ILE A 491 17.64 5.19 -16.52
CA ILE A 491 17.24 3.79 -16.66
C ILE A 491 15.79 3.66 -17.13
N TYR A 492 14.91 4.55 -16.68
CA TYR A 492 13.54 4.68 -17.17
C TYR A 492 13.51 4.88 -18.68
N SER A 493 14.32 5.82 -19.20
CA SER A 493 14.42 6.07 -20.65
C SER A 493 14.95 4.85 -21.40
N ALA A 494 15.97 4.17 -20.86
CA ALA A 494 16.52 2.95 -21.47
C ALA A 494 15.47 1.83 -21.58
N TRP A 495 14.67 1.61 -20.52
CA TRP A 495 13.57 0.64 -20.55
C TRP A 495 12.46 1.01 -21.52
N ARG A 496 12.03 2.27 -21.51
CA ARG A 496 10.98 2.78 -22.41
C ARG A 496 11.36 2.56 -23.87
N ASP A 497 12.58 2.93 -24.24
CA ASP A 497 13.05 2.86 -25.62
C ASP A 497 13.28 1.40 -26.06
N ALA A 498 13.78 0.54 -25.15
CA ALA A 498 13.92 -0.89 -25.40
C ALA A 498 12.56 -1.59 -25.59
N ALA A 499 11.57 -1.28 -24.74
CA ALA A 499 10.21 -1.83 -24.86
C ALA A 499 9.56 -1.44 -26.17
N ARG A 500 9.66 -0.15 -26.56
CA ARG A 500 9.16 0.33 -27.86
C ARG A 500 9.74 -0.46 -29.04
N LYS A 501 11.06 -0.64 -29.05
CA LYS A 501 11.75 -1.42 -30.09
C LYS A 501 11.29 -2.87 -30.12
N GLN A 502 11.16 -3.51 -28.95
CA GLN A 502 10.67 -4.88 -28.83
C GLN A 502 9.25 -5.02 -29.40
N TYR A 503 8.33 -4.15 -29.02
CA TYR A 503 6.95 -4.19 -29.51
C TYR A 503 6.88 -3.98 -31.02
N GLN A 504 7.64 -3.04 -31.57
CA GLN A 504 7.72 -2.80 -33.01
C GLN A 504 8.32 -4.00 -33.77
N ALA A 505 9.38 -4.61 -33.24
CA ALA A 505 10.04 -5.76 -33.85
C ALA A 505 9.09 -6.98 -33.90
N VAL A 506 8.38 -7.26 -32.80
CA VAL A 506 7.38 -8.35 -32.78
C VAL A 506 6.22 -8.03 -33.72
N MET A 507 5.77 -6.77 -33.76
CA MET A 507 4.68 -6.35 -34.66
C MET A 507 5.02 -6.59 -36.15
N GLN A 508 6.28 -6.45 -36.54
CA GLN A 508 6.76 -6.72 -37.92
C GLN A 508 6.76 -8.21 -38.28
N LYS A 509 6.87 -9.11 -37.29
CA LYS A 509 6.81 -10.56 -37.50
C LYS A 509 5.39 -11.09 -37.74
N ILE A 510 4.36 -10.29 -37.47
CA ILE A 510 2.95 -10.69 -37.59
C ILE A 510 2.45 -10.42 -39.03
N PRO A 511 1.80 -11.40 -39.69
CA PRO A 511 1.31 -11.29 -41.07
C PRO A 511 0.01 -10.48 -41.27
#